data_AF-A0A0D8Y5R8-F1
#
_entry.id   AF-A0A0D8Y5R8-F1
#
_cell.length_a   1.000
_cell.length_b   1.000
_cell.length_c   1.000
_cell.angle_alpha   90.00
_cell.angle_beta   90.00
_cell.angle_gamma   90.00
#
_symmetry.space_group_name_H-M   'P 1'
#
loop_
_entity.id
_entity.type
_entity.pdbx_description
1 polymer ?
#
loop_
_entity_poly.entity_id
_entity_poly.type
_entity_poly.pdbx_seq_one_letter_code
_entity_poly.pdbx_strand_id
1 'polypeptide(L)'
;MQLTPAGYATLTHQLMTWGIPLVMILEGGYFIESIAADFEWIVKTMLGDAIPRTELKPLKSVLVPVINRVHNFFGKTYPSLAMIGAIKEKLISRQNKEDEADEYEGTRDFQLPYPTRGVYSEREEQIVLKFVEELRKIMSNYGKQEPYKDVHYANSEATLPFTFENYEDHITLMVSGEAKGAVHLLTACAWLRRPTEPEQKTNIIRRNWGAPTS
;
A
#
# COMPACT_ATOMS: atom_id res chain seq x y z
N MET A 1 10.17 12.60 2.80
CA MET A 1 8.82 11.97 2.75
C MET A 1 8.38 11.68 4.18
N GLN A 2 7.09 11.47 4.44
CA GLN A 2 6.54 11.19 5.78
C GLN A 2 5.73 9.87 5.74
N LEU A 3 6.34 8.81 5.21
CA LEU A 3 5.74 7.49 5.23
C LEU A 3 5.92 6.91 6.63
N THR A 4 4.85 6.39 7.24
CA THR A 4 4.85 5.87 8.61
C THR A 4 4.96 4.34 8.61
N PRO A 5 5.29 3.72 9.76
CA PRO A 5 5.25 2.26 9.88
C PRO A 5 3.90 1.63 9.50
N ALA A 6 2.78 2.28 9.85
CA ALA A 6 1.44 1.84 9.42
C ALA A 6 1.26 1.93 7.90
N GLY A 7 1.88 2.91 7.25
CA GLY A 7 1.93 3.00 5.79
C GLY A 7 2.66 1.81 5.17
N TYR A 8 3.83 1.45 5.69
CA TYR A 8 4.56 0.25 5.24
C TYR A 8 3.78 -1.04 5.49
N ALA A 9 3.11 -1.17 6.64
CA ALA A 9 2.20 -2.28 6.92
C ALA A 9 1.07 -2.35 5.89
N THR A 10 0.45 -1.21 5.56
CA THR A 10 -0.64 -1.13 4.58
C THR A 10 -0.16 -1.57 3.19
N LEU A 11 0.99 -1.07 2.72
CA LEU A 11 1.57 -1.46 1.43
C LEU A 11 1.92 -2.96 1.39
N THR A 12 2.46 -3.48 2.49
CA THR A 12 2.78 -4.91 2.61
C THR A 12 1.52 -5.76 2.54
N HIS A 13 0.47 -5.37 3.29
CA HIS A 13 -0.82 -6.05 3.28
C HIS A 13 -1.42 -6.06 1.87
N GLN A 14 -1.40 -4.93 1.16
CA GLN A 14 -1.86 -4.85 -0.23
C GLN A 14 -1.17 -5.88 -1.13
N LEU A 15 0.14 -6.04 -1.03
CA LEU A 15 0.88 -7.05 -1.79
C LEU A 15 0.49 -8.48 -1.38
N MET A 16 0.29 -8.72 -0.10
CA MET A 16 -0.13 -10.04 0.41
C MET A 16 -1.52 -10.47 -0.11
N THR A 17 -2.43 -9.52 -0.41
CA THR A 17 -3.78 -9.85 -0.91
C THR A 17 -3.75 -10.65 -2.23
N TRP A 18 -2.68 -10.51 -3.02
CA TRP A 18 -2.48 -11.21 -4.29
C TRP A 18 -2.29 -12.72 -4.09
N GLY A 19 -1.97 -13.17 -2.88
CA GLY A 19 -1.79 -14.59 -2.55
C GLY A 19 -0.57 -15.22 -3.22
N ILE A 20 0.41 -14.41 -3.61
CA ILE A 20 1.70 -14.87 -4.13
C ILE A 20 2.75 -14.85 -3.00
N PRO A 21 3.76 -15.74 -3.02
CA PRO A 21 4.85 -15.68 -2.07
C PRO A 21 5.56 -14.32 -2.11
N LEU A 22 5.72 -13.70 -0.95
CA LEU A 22 6.36 -12.38 -0.80
C LEU A 22 7.69 -12.50 -0.06
N VAL A 23 8.71 -11.81 -0.56
CA VAL A 23 10.02 -11.64 0.09
C VAL A 23 10.31 -10.15 0.20
N MET A 24 10.63 -9.69 1.40
CA MET A 24 10.98 -8.29 1.67
C MET A 24 12.50 -8.15 1.75
N ILE A 25 13.08 -7.26 0.95
CA ILE A 25 14.52 -6.99 0.89
C ILE A 25 14.76 -5.56 1.39
N LEU A 26 15.60 -5.41 2.41
CA LEU A 26 16.00 -4.10 2.92
C LEU A 26 17.04 -3.50 1.98
N GLU A 27 16.72 -2.34 1.40
CA GLU A 27 17.60 -1.61 0.49
C GLU A 27 18.28 -0.44 1.22
N GLY A 28 17.57 0.69 1.31
CA GLY A 28 18.05 1.90 1.95
C GLY A 28 17.29 2.26 3.22
N GLY A 29 17.73 3.33 3.86
CA GLY A 29 17.17 3.85 5.10
C GLY A 29 18.30 4.38 5.95
N TYR A 30 18.16 5.63 6.41
CA TYR A 30 19.24 6.33 7.12
C TYR A 30 18.83 6.79 8.51
N PHE A 31 17.59 6.50 8.92
CA PHE A 31 17.09 6.78 10.25
C PHE A 31 16.71 5.45 10.92
N ILE A 32 17.64 4.92 11.71
CA ILE A 32 17.63 3.54 12.21
C ILE A 32 16.36 3.25 13.02
N GLU A 33 15.90 4.19 13.84
CA GLU A 33 14.71 4.06 14.65
C GLU A 33 13.44 3.90 13.79
N SER A 34 13.33 4.64 12.68
CA SER A 34 12.22 4.46 11.73
C SER A 34 12.33 3.11 11.04
N ILE A 35 13.51 2.73 10.55
CA ILE A 35 13.70 1.44 9.86
C ILE A 35 13.29 0.28 10.76
N ALA A 36 13.70 0.30 12.02
CA ALA A 36 13.35 -0.74 12.99
C ALA A 36 11.82 -0.82 13.19
N ALA A 37 11.16 0.33 13.39
CA ALA A 37 9.71 0.39 13.56
C ALA A 37 8.95 -0.03 12.29
N ASP A 38 9.40 0.42 11.12
CA ASP A 38 8.83 0.08 9.81
C ASP A 38 8.93 -1.43 9.59
N PHE A 39 10.10 -2.03 9.84
CA PHE A 39 10.32 -3.45 9.66
C PHE A 39 9.53 -4.31 10.66
N GLU A 40 9.41 -3.88 11.92
CA GLU A 40 8.55 -4.55 12.91
C GLU A 40 7.12 -4.69 12.38
N TRP A 41 6.54 -3.61 11.84
CA TRP A 41 5.18 -3.62 11.33
C TRP A 41 5.03 -4.39 10.01
N ILE A 42 6.05 -4.40 9.15
CA ILE A 42 6.10 -5.26 7.97
C ILE A 42 6.04 -6.74 8.39
N VAL A 43 6.88 -7.15 9.37
CA VAL A 43 6.91 -8.53 9.86
C VAL A 43 5.60 -8.92 10.52
N LYS A 44 5.03 -8.08 11.38
CA LYS A 44 3.70 -8.28 11.97
C LYS A 44 2.64 -8.54 10.88
N THR A 45 2.64 -7.71 9.83
CA THR A 45 1.73 -7.87 8.69
C THR A 45 1.93 -9.21 8.00
N MET A 46 3.19 -9.60 7.72
CA MET A 46 3.52 -10.87 7.09
C MET A 46 3.13 -12.10 7.95
N LEU A 47 3.12 -11.96 9.27
CA LEU A 47 2.66 -12.98 10.22
C LEU A 47 1.13 -13.03 10.35
N GLY A 48 0.41 -12.08 9.74
CA GLY A 48 -1.05 -12.02 9.75
C GLY A 48 -1.66 -11.21 10.90
N ASP A 49 -0.85 -10.43 11.62
CA ASP A 49 -1.36 -9.53 12.65
C ASP A 49 -2.23 -8.42 12.05
N ALA A 50 -3.14 -7.88 12.86
CA ALA A 50 -3.91 -6.69 12.49
C ALA A 50 -2.97 -5.48 12.32
N ILE A 51 -3.18 -4.72 11.25
CA ILE A 51 -2.39 -3.53 10.94
C ILE A 51 -3.05 -2.26 11.48
N PRO A 52 -2.30 -1.21 11.84
CA PRO A 52 -2.88 0.05 12.28
C PRO A 52 -3.64 0.73 11.15
N ARG A 53 -4.69 1.46 11.50
CA ARG A 53 -5.50 2.16 10.51
C ARG A 53 -4.75 3.38 9.97
N THR A 54 -4.51 3.38 8.67
CA THR A 54 -3.97 4.54 7.96
C THR A 54 -5.12 5.46 7.53
N GLU A 55 -5.04 6.74 7.92
CA GLU A 55 -5.97 7.77 7.47
C GLU A 55 -5.70 8.14 6.00
N LEU A 56 -6.74 8.07 5.17
CA LEU A 56 -6.67 8.55 3.79
C LEU A 56 -6.77 10.08 3.79
N LYS A 57 -5.72 10.73 3.29
CA LYS A 57 -5.66 12.19 3.14
C LYS A 57 -5.69 12.54 1.65
N PRO A 58 -6.24 13.72 1.27
CA PRO A 58 -6.15 14.21 -0.09
C PRO A 58 -4.69 14.21 -0.57
N LEU A 59 -4.48 13.81 -1.82
CA LEU A 59 -3.17 13.81 -2.43
C LEU A 59 -2.64 15.26 -2.49
N LYS A 60 -1.33 15.45 -2.23
CA LYS A 60 -0.70 16.74 -2.47
C LYS A 60 -0.81 17.10 -3.95
N SER A 61 -1.25 18.32 -4.26
CA SER A 61 -1.48 18.81 -5.64
C SER A 61 -0.28 18.58 -6.55
N VAL A 62 0.94 18.77 -6.04
CA VAL A 62 2.20 18.52 -6.75
C VAL A 62 2.36 17.09 -7.31
N LEU A 63 1.69 16.09 -6.73
CA LEU A 63 1.76 14.71 -7.22
C LEU A 63 0.71 14.39 -8.29
N VAL A 64 -0.31 15.25 -8.45
CA VAL A 64 -1.41 15.02 -9.41
C VAL A 64 -0.89 14.94 -10.85
N PRO A 65 -0.01 15.84 -11.34
CA PRO A 65 0.53 15.75 -12.69
C PRO A 65 1.34 14.46 -12.92
N VAL A 66 2.14 14.05 -11.93
CA VAL A 66 2.95 12.81 -12.00
C VAL A 66 2.05 11.60 -12.18
N ILE A 67 1.00 11.48 -11.37
CA ILE A 67 0.02 10.37 -11.49
C ILE A 67 -0.71 10.43 -12.83
N ASN A 68 -1.12 11.62 -13.29
CA ASN A 68 -1.75 11.78 -14.60
C ASN A 68 -0.83 11.30 -15.73
N ARG A 69 0.47 11.62 -15.70
CA ARG A 69 1.44 11.13 -16.69
C ARG A 69 1.53 9.61 -16.69
N VAL A 70 1.57 8.98 -15.51
CA VAL A 70 1.56 7.51 -15.38
C VAL A 70 0.31 6.92 -16.04
N HIS A 71 -0.89 7.44 -15.75
CA HIS A 71 -2.12 6.96 -16.40
C HIS A 71 -2.11 7.19 -17.92
N ASN A 72 -1.68 8.36 -18.39
CA ASN A 72 -1.66 8.69 -19.81
C ASN A 72 -0.70 7.81 -20.62
N PHE A 73 0.47 7.51 -20.03
CA PHE A 73 1.49 6.70 -20.68
C PHE A 73 1.16 5.20 -20.59
N PHE A 74 0.91 4.70 -19.37
CA PHE A 74 0.75 3.28 -19.11
C PHE A 74 -0.69 2.77 -19.27
N GLY A 75 -1.70 3.64 -19.24
CA GLY A 75 -3.09 3.26 -19.46
C GLY A 75 -3.36 2.68 -20.85
N LYS A 76 -2.54 3.02 -21.86
CA LYS A 76 -2.62 2.41 -23.20
C LYS A 76 -2.24 0.93 -23.20
N THR A 77 -1.39 0.52 -22.25
CA THR A 77 -0.86 -0.84 -22.16
C THR A 77 -1.58 -1.66 -21.10
N TYR A 78 -1.99 -1.05 -19.98
CA TYR A 78 -2.58 -1.74 -18.84
C TYR A 78 -4.05 -1.32 -18.66
N PRO A 79 -5.02 -2.21 -18.99
CA PRO A 79 -6.46 -1.90 -18.91
C PRO A 79 -6.93 -1.46 -17.51
N SER A 80 -6.34 -2.01 -16.45
CA SER A 80 -6.65 -1.61 -15.07
C SER A 80 -6.30 -0.15 -14.79
N LEU A 81 -5.15 0.33 -15.27
CA LEU A 81 -4.76 1.74 -15.14
C LEU A 81 -5.65 2.67 -15.96
N ALA A 82 -6.10 2.23 -17.14
CA ALA A 82 -7.09 2.97 -17.94
C ALA A 82 -8.43 3.08 -17.20
N MET A 83 -8.91 1.99 -16.61
CA MET A 83 -10.16 1.97 -15.85
C MET A 83 -10.12 2.93 -14.66
N ILE A 84 -9.03 2.94 -13.88
CA ILE A 84 -8.86 3.88 -12.77
C ILE A 84 -8.89 5.33 -13.26
N GLY A 85 -8.24 5.61 -14.40
CA GLY A 85 -8.29 6.93 -15.04
C GLY A 85 -9.73 7.36 -15.38
N ALA A 86 -10.51 6.46 -15.99
CA ALA A 86 -11.92 6.73 -16.32
C ALA A 86 -12.80 6.93 -15.07
N ILE A 87 -12.56 6.15 -13.99
CA ILE A 87 -13.25 6.34 -12.71
C ILE A 87 -12.92 7.72 -12.14
N LYS A 88 -11.65 8.10 -12.14
CA LYS A 88 -11.19 9.41 -11.67
C LYS A 88 -11.91 10.54 -12.41
N GLU A 89 -11.98 10.49 -13.74
CA GLU A 89 -12.67 11.51 -14.55
C GLU A 89 -14.16 11.63 -14.22
N LYS A 90 -14.83 10.49 -13.96
CA LYS A 90 -16.24 10.47 -13.57
C LYS A 90 -16.48 11.00 -12.16
N LEU A 91 -15.58 10.72 -11.22
CA LEU A 91 -15.72 11.14 -9.82
C LEU A 91 -15.35 12.61 -9.60
N ILE A 92 -14.37 13.15 -10.33
CA ILE A 92 -13.85 14.52 -10.17
C ILE A 92 -14.57 15.50 -11.11
N SER A 93 -15.89 15.34 -11.30
CA SER A 93 -16.66 16.31 -12.09
C SER A 93 -16.48 17.73 -11.51
N ARG A 94 -15.71 18.58 -12.23
CA ARG A 94 -15.50 20.03 -12.03
C ARG A 94 -14.58 20.50 -10.87
N GLN A 95 -13.29 20.16 -10.88
CA GLN A 95 -12.29 21.08 -10.29
C GLN A 95 -11.14 21.33 -11.26
N ASN A 96 -10.66 22.58 -11.22
CA ASN A 96 -9.79 23.22 -12.19
C ASN A 96 -8.63 22.32 -12.65
N LYS A 97 -8.38 22.34 -13.96
CA LYS A 97 -7.08 21.96 -14.51
C LYS A 97 -6.05 22.92 -13.88
N GLU A 98 -5.46 22.52 -12.76
CA GLU A 98 -4.25 23.16 -12.29
C GLU A 98 -3.15 22.87 -13.29
N ASP A 99 -2.52 23.94 -13.77
CA ASP A 99 -1.46 23.90 -14.77
C ASP A 99 -0.32 22.98 -14.31
N GLU A 100 0.31 22.32 -15.28
CA GLU A 100 1.47 21.47 -15.07
C GLU A 100 2.58 22.30 -14.43
N ALA A 101 2.79 22.16 -13.13
CA ALA A 101 3.98 22.70 -12.49
C ALA A 101 5.20 21.96 -13.04
N ASP A 102 6.19 22.74 -13.48
CA ASP A 102 7.39 22.26 -14.13
C ASP A 102 8.03 21.11 -13.35
N GLU A 103 8.39 20.07 -14.10
CA GLU A 103 9.26 19.01 -13.64
C GLU A 103 10.58 19.63 -13.17
N TYR A 104 11.20 19.07 -12.13
CA TYR A 104 12.50 19.55 -11.65
C TYR A 104 13.52 19.51 -12.81
N GLU A 105 13.80 20.64 -13.44
CA GLU A 105 14.80 20.83 -14.50
C GLU A 105 16.24 20.92 -13.92
N GLY A 106 16.55 20.12 -12.91
CA GLY A 106 17.91 20.09 -12.37
C GLY A 106 18.80 19.19 -13.21
N THR A 107 19.77 19.79 -13.91
CA THR A 107 20.93 19.06 -14.43
C THR A 107 21.78 18.63 -13.24
N ARG A 108 21.79 17.32 -12.94
CA ARG A 108 22.66 16.78 -11.90
C ARG A 108 24.04 16.55 -12.52
N ASP A 109 24.95 17.47 -12.24
CA ASP A 109 26.36 17.30 -12.58
C ASP A 109 26.99 16.36 -11.54
N PHE A 110 27.50 15.22 -12.00
CA PHE A 110 28.06 14.20 -11.13
C PHE A 110 29.46 13.83 -11.59
N GLN A 111 30.42 13.90 -10.67
CA GLN A 111 31.77 13.41 -10.92
C GLN A 111 31.84 11.89 -10.64
N LEU A 112 32.32 11.14 -11.63
CA LEU A 112 32.65 9.72 -11.48
C LEU A 112 34.08 9.55 -10.96
N PRO A 113 34.36 8.59 -10.05
CA PRO A 113 33.43 7.61 -9.49
C PRO A 113 32.56 8.19 -8.37
N TYR A 114 31.30 7.73 -8.28
CA TYR A 114 30.41 8.13 -7.19
C TYR A 114 30.99 7.66 -5.85
N PRO A 115 31.27 8.58 -4.91
CA PRO A 115 31.66 8.16 -3.57
C PRO A 115 30.44 7.48 -2.92
N THR A 116 30.62 6.25 -2.45
CA THR A 116 29.55 5.43 -1.83
C THR A 116 29.68 5.35 -0.31
N ARG A 117 30.76 5.89 0.27
CA ARG A 117 31.05 5.85 1.71
C ARG A 117 31.37 7.25 2.24
N GLY A 118 30.86 7.57 3.43
CA GLY A 118 31.16 8.83 4.13
C GLY A 118 30.58 10.09 3.47
N VAL A 119 29.61 9.94 2.56
CA VAL A 119 29.02 11.06 1.79
C VAL A 119 27.73 11.60 2.43
N TYR A 120 27.12 10.81 3.31
CA TYR A 120 25.95 11.25 4.05
C TYR A 120 26.40 12.06 5.25
N SER A 121 25.95 13.32 5.32
CA SER A 121 26.15 14.14 6.50
C SER A 121 25.39 13.53 7.68
N GLU A 122 26.08 13.44 8.82
CA GLU A 122 25.41 13.16 10.08
C GLU A 122 24.42 14.30 10.37
N ARG A 123 23.20 13.93 10.76
CA ARG A 123 22.21 14.92 11.18
C ARG A 123 22.52 15.37 12.59
N GLU A 124 22.26 16.64 12.86
CA GLU A 124 22.35 17.18 14.22
C GLU A 124 21.48 16.36 15.18
N GLU A 125 22.03 16.06 16.37
CA GLU A 125 21.38 15.21 17.37
C GLU A 125 19.99 15.73 17.76
N GLN A 126 19.82 17.04 17.86
CA GLN A 126 18.53 17.66 18.16
C GLN A 126 17.46 17.37 17.10
N ILE A 127 17.85 17.27 15.83
CA ILE A 127 16.95 16.93 14.73
C ILE A 127 16.57 15.44 14.81
N VAL A 128 17.55 14.58 15.09
CA VAL A 128 17.31 13.13 15.29
C VAL A 128 16.32 12.90 16.43
N LEU A 129 16.54 13.55 17.58
CA LEU A 129 15.65 13.44 18.74
C LEU A 129 14.21 13.88 18.42
N LYS A 130 14.03 14.97 17.67
CA LYS A 130 12.71 15.41 17.21
C LYS A 130 12.01 14.35 16.37
N PHE A 131 12.72 13.70 15.44
CA PHE A 131 12.13 12.63 14.62
C PHE A 131 11.81 11.37 15.43
N VAL A 132 12.65 11.03 16.42
CA VAL A 132 12.36 9.90 17.34
C VAL A 132 11.09 10.18 18.14
N GLU A 133 10.91 11.41 18.64
CA GLU A 133 9.72 11.79 19.39
C GLU A 133 8.46 11.80 18.49
N GLU A 134 8.57 12.32 17.27
CA GLU A 134 7.49 12.29 16.28
C GLU A 134 7.08 10.84 15.94
N LEU A 135 8.06 9.96 15.72
CA LEU A 135 7.82 8.54 15.45
C LEU A 135 7.08 7.86 16.61
N ARG A 136 7.53 8.07 17.84
CA ARG A 136 6.86 7.54 19.05
C ARG A 136 5.45 8.06 19.18
N LYS A 137 5.23 9.35 18.92
CA LYS A 137 3.90 9.96 18.95
C LYS A 137 2.97 9.31 17.93
N ILE A 138 3.43 9.10 16.69
CA ILE A 138 2.64 8.42 15.65
C ILE A 138 2.29 7.00 16.11
N MET A 139 3.28 6.23 16.56
CA MET A 139 3.07 4.83 16.98
C MET A 139 2.15 4.71 18.20
N SER A 140 2.16 5.69 19.11
CA SER A 140 1.27 5.70 20.29
C SER A 140 -0.23 5.72 19.97
N ASN A 141 -0.59 6.02 18.71
CA ASN A 141 -1.98 6.06 18.25
C ASN A 141 -2.45 4.76 17.59
N TYR A 142 -1.55 3.83 17.25
CA TYR A 142 -1.88 2.64 16.45
C TYR A 142 -2.86 1.68 17.13
N GLY A 143 -2.91 1.64 18.46
CA GLY A 143 -3.87 0.82 19.22
C GLY A 143 -5.15 1.54 19.66
N LYS A 144 -5.31 2.82 19.31
CA LYS A 144 -6.47 3.64 19.73
C LYS A 144 -7.51 3.81 18.63
N GLN A 145 -7.17 3.41 17.41
CA GLN A 145 -8.06 3.54 16.27
C GLN A 145 -8.97 2.32 16.21
N GLU A 146 -10.25 2.55 15.91
CA GLU A 146 -11.15 1.46 15.55
C GLU A 146 -10.57 0.69 14.36
N PRO A 147 -10.59 -0.66 14.40
CA PRO A 147 -10.11 -1.47 13.31
C PRO A 147 -10.88 -1.17 12.02
N TYR A 148 -10.31 -1.57 10.88
CA TYR A 148 -11.07 -1.59 9.64
C TYR A 148 -12.25 -2.56 9.79
N LYS A 149 -13.40 -2.22 9.20
CA LYS A 149 -14.46 -3.21 8.99
C LYS A 149 -13.94 -4.31 8.07
N ASP A 150 -14.35 -5.53 8.35
CA ASP A 150 -14.05 -6.66 7.46
C ASP A 150 -14.78 -6.45 6.13
N VAL A 151 -14.10 -6.67 5.01
CA VAL A 151 -14.75 -6.64 3.70
C VAL A 151 -14.84 -8.06 3.16
N HIS A 152 -16.06 -8.58 3.04
CA HIS A 152 -16.35 -9.84 2.40
C HIS A 152 -16.71 -9.59 0.94
N TYR A 153 -16.26 -10.46 0.04
CA TYR A 153 -16.67 -10.36 -1.36
C TYR A 153 -17.07 -11.72 -1.90
N ALA A 154 -18.11 -11.74 -2.74
CA ALA A 154 -18.59 -12.91 -3.46
C ALA A 154 -18.86 -12.57 -4.93
N ASN A 155 -18.72 -13.56 -5.81
CA ASN A 155 -19.04 -13.39 -7.21
C ASN A 155 -20.55 -13.34 -7.40
N SER A 156 -21.02 -12.46 -8.28
CA SER A 156 -22.43 -12.32 -8.65
C SER A 156 -22.61 -12.46 -10.16
N GLU A 157 -23.68 -13.14 -10.57
CA GLU A 157 -24.16 -13.14 -11.96
C GLU A 157 -25.06 -11.93 -12.27
N ALA A 158 -25.18 -10.99 -11.33
CA ALA A 158 -26.00 -9.80 -11.49
C ALA A 158 -25.55 -8.93 -12.67
N THR A 159 -26.51 -8.21 -13.26
CA THR A 159 -26.29 -7.23 -14.33
C THR A 159 -25.54 -5.98 -13.87
N LEU A 160 -25.54 -5.70 -12.56
CA LEU A 160 -24.79 -4.59 -11.97
C LEU A 160 -23.33 -5.00 -11.71
N PRO A 161 -22.36 -4.09 -11.91
CA PRO A 161 -20.95 -4.40 -11.72
C PRO A 161 -20.62 -4.78 -10.27
N PHE A 162 -21.30 -4.17 -9.30
CA PHE A 162 -21.28 -4.63 -7.91
C PHE A 162 -22.52 -4.14 -7.14
N THR A 163 -22.85 -4.84 -6.05
CA THR A 163 -23.75 -4.36 -5.00
C THR A 163 -23.07 -4.53 -3.64
N PHE A 164 -23.49 -3.76 -2.63
CA PHE A 164 -22.93 -3.86 -1.30
C PHE A 164 -23.98 -3.81 -0.21
N GLU A 165 -23.70 -4.48 0.90
CA GLU A 165 -24.44 -4.41 2.15
C GLU A 165 -23.47 -4.06 3.29
N ASN A 166 -23.86 -3.11 4.13
CA ASN A 166 -23.03 -2.61 5.22
C ASN A 166 -23.63 -3.07 6.55
N TYR A 167 -22.90 -3.92 7.25
CA TYR A 167 -23.22 -4.43 8.58
C TYR A 167 -22.41 -3.66 9.63
N GLU A 168 -22.66 -3.91 10.91
CA GLU A 168 -21.98 -3.19 11.99
C GLU A 168 -20.46 -3.45 11.98
N ASP A 169 -20.08 -4.71 11.78
CA ASP A 169 -18.72 -5.25 11.83
C ASP A 169 -18.08 -5.48 10.44
N HIS A 170 -18.89 -5.71 9.39
CA HIS A 170 -18.38 -6.03 8.06
C HIS A 170 -19.16 -5.38 6.90
N ILE A 171 -18.59 -5.42 5.71
CA ILE A 171 -19.21 -5.00 4.45
C ILE A 171 -19.18 -6.20 3.51
N THR A 172 -20.33 -6.60 2.97
CA THR A 172 -20.41 -7.64 1.94
C THR A 172 -20.53 -7.00 0.56
N LEU A 173 -19.65 -7.40 -0.37
CA LEU A 173 -19.62 -6.96 -1.76
C LEU A 173 -19.98 -8.11 -2.68
N MET A 174 -21.05 -7.97 -3.44
CA MET A 174 -21.39 -8.86 -4.54
C MET A 174 -20.82 -8.26 -5.82
N VAL A 175 -19.88 -8.94 -6.48
CA VAL A 175 -19.08 -8.36 -7.57
C VAL A 175 -19.21 -9.19 -8.83
N SER A 176 -19.47 -8.54 -9.97
CA SER A 176 -19.47 -9.22 -11.26
C SER A 176 -18.05 -9.66 -11.66
N GLY A 177 -17.92 -10.67 -12.53
CA GLY A 177 -16.62 -11.15 -12.99
C GLY A 177 -15.74 -10.04 -13.59
N GLU A 178 -16.35 -9.10 -14.31
CA GLU A 178 -15.66 -7.97 -14.95
C GLU A 178 -15.17 -6.92 -13.94
N ALA A 179 -15.91 -6.71 -12.84
CA ALA A 179 -15.57 -5.72 -11.82
C ALA A 179 -14.60 -6.26 -10.75
N LYS A 180 -14.35 -7.58 -10.70
CA LYS A 180 -13.56 -8.25 -9.67
C LYS A 180 -12.17 -7.61 -9.47
N GLY A 181 -11.44 -7.37 -10.57
CA GLY A 181 -10.09 -6.80 -10.50
C GLY A 181 -10.08 -5.38 -9.93
N ALA A 182 -11.08 -4.56 -10.28
CA ALA A 182 -11.21 -3.20 -9.78
C ALA A 182 -11.60 -3.18 -8.30
N VAL A 183 -12.53 -4.06 -7.89
CA VAL A 183 -12.92 -4.18 -6.48
C VAL A 183 -11.74 -4.65 -5.64
N HIS A 184 -10.99 -5.68 -6.07
CA HIS A 184 -9.77 -6.11 -5.38
C HIS A 184 -8.77 -4.99 -5.17
N LEU A 185 -8.57 -4.12 -6.16
CA LEU A 185 -7.69 -2.97 -6.02
C LEU A 185 -8.20 -1.97 -4.97
N LEU A 186 -9.49 -1.68 -4.97
CA LEU A 186 -10.11 -0.69 -4.07
C LEU A 186 -10.21 -1.20 -2.63
N THR A 187 -10.43 -2.50 -2.45
CA THR A 187 -10.58 -3.12 -1.14
C THR A 187 -9.27 -3.59 -0.55
N ALA A 188 -8.17 -3.70 -1.32
CA ALA A 188 -6.83 -4.00 -0.78
C ALA A 188 -6.33 -2.99 0.26
N CYS A 189 -6.92 -1.79 0.30
CA CYS A 189 -6.69 -0.78 1.34
C CYS A 189 -7.48 -1.02 2.63
N ALA A 190 -8.51 -1.87 2.58
CA ALA A 190 -9.27 -2.32 3.74
C ALA A 190 -8.69 -3.66 4.23
N TRP A 191 -8.86 -3.96 5.51
CA TRP A 191 -8.45 -5.27 6.03
C TRP A 191 -9.39 -6.34 5.47
N LEU A 192 -8.92 -7.01 4.41
CA LEU A 192 -9.65 -8.05 3.71
C LEU A 192 -9.30 -9.39 4.34
N ARG A 193 -10.22 -9.98 5.09
CA ARG A 193 -10.25 -11.44 5.24
C ARG A 193 -10.85 -12.03 3.98
N ARG A 194 -10.12 -12.90 3.28
CA ARG A 194 -10.75 -13.79 2.30
C ARG A 194 -11.82 -14.59 3.05
N PRO A 195 -13.04 -14.77 2.49
CA PRO A 195 -13.96 -15.74 3.06
C PRO A 195 -13.23 -17.08 3.12
N THR A 196 -13.17 -17.67 4.32
CA THR A 196 -12.73 -19.05 4.47
C THR A 196 -13.67 -19.89 3.62
N GLU A 197 -13.18 -20.42 2.49
CA GLU A 197 -13.88 -21.51 1.82
C GLU A 197 -14.18 -22.57 2.89
N PRO A 198 -15.42 -23.10 2.96
CA PRO A 198 -15.71 -24.21 3.85
C PRO A 198 -14.78 -25.35 3.46
N GLU A 199 -14.15 -26.00 4.45
CA GLU A 199 -13.23 -27.12 4.30
C GLU A 199 -13.63 -28.09 3.17
N GLN A 200 -13.15 -27.85 1.96
CA GLN A 200 -13.17 -28.80 0.87
C GLN A 200 -11.78 -28.84 0.23
N LYS A 201 -10.97 -29.71 0.83
CA LYS A 201 -9.88 -30.48 0.20
C LYS A 201 -9.32 -29.87 -1.08
N THR A 202 -8.25 -29.09 -0.94
CA THR A 202 -7.28 -28.94 -2.01
C THR A 202 -5.88 -29.13 -1.45
N ASN A 203 -5.15 -30.04 -2.08
CA ASN A 203 -3.86 -30.58 -1.66
C ASN A 203 -2.83 -29.47 -1.44
N ILE A 204 -2.51 -29.18 -0.18
CA ILE A 204 -1.28 -28.46 0.16
C ILE A 204 -0.13 -29.43 -0.13
N ILE A 205 0.59 -29.17 -1.22
CA ILE A 205 1.93 -29.74 -1.42
C ILE A 205 2.84 -29.10 -0.35
N ARG A 206 2.96 -29.75 0.81
CA ARG A 206 4.02 -29.46 1.78
C ARG A 206 5.34 -29.94 1.16
N ARG A 207 6.09 -29.02 0.55
CA ARG A 207 7.52 -29.29 0.29
C ARG A 207 8.23 -29.20 1.64
N ASN A 208 8.52 -30.37 2.23
CA ASN A 208 9.50 -30.51 3.29
C ASN A 208 10.84 -30.01 2.75
N TRP A 209 11.26 -28.83 3.20
CA TRP A 209 12.67 -28.46 3.15
C TRP A 209 13.35 -29.31 4.22
N GLY A 210 13.94 -30.43 3.78
CA GLY A 210 14.72 -31.29 4.66
C GLY A 210 15.82 -30.47 5.33
N ALA A 211 15.86 -30.50 6.65
CA ALA A 211 17.05 -30.14 7.39
C ALA A 211 18.18 -31.11 6.97
N PRO A 212 19.41 -30.63 6.74
CA PRO A 212 20.54 -31.53 6.54
C PRO A 212 20.78 -32.28 7.85
N THR A 213 20.57 -33.58 7.85
CA THR A 213 21.07 -34.46 8.91
C THR A 213 22.60 -34.50 8.79
N SER A 214 23.25 -34.19 9.91
CA SER A 214 24.67 -34.43 10.19
C SER A 214 25.14 -35.82 9.82
#